data_AF-A0A6M2CN81-F1
#
_entry.id   AF-A0A6M2CN81-F1
#
_cell.length_a   1.000
_cell.length_b   1.000
_cell.length_c   1.000
_cell.angle_alpha   90.00
_cell.angle_beta   90.00
_cell.angle_gamma   90.00
#
_symmetry.space_group_name_H-M   'P 1'
#
loop_
_entity.id
_entity.type
_entity.pdbx_description
1 polymer ?
#
loop_
_entity_poly.entity_id
_entity_poly.type
_entity_poly.pdbx_seq_one_letter_code
_entity_poly.pdbx_strand_id
1 'polypeptide(L)'
;VFFSFFFQLHSGTLPVKPWLQEKGFFVPWSMDCLICKKPETVNHIFLDCWDAVFLWDILQRTLKKDLPITPHGIRFLAVENEDGVPYDMFMLLVLHSVWRTRMAVRHVDKDARCAHEYFTESIVYIRDVLSSREERPEWVSLLNVLATMKQF
;
A
#
# COMPACT_ATOMS: atom_id res chain seq x y z
N VAL A 1 20.71 15.77 3.64
CA VAL A 1 20.35 16.39 2.32
C VAL A 1 19.95 15.34 1.28
N PHE A 2 20.66 14.21 1.14
CA PHE A 2 20.29 13.16 0.15
C PHE A 2 18.95 12.45 0.40
N PHE A 3 18.58 12.17 1.65
CA PHE A 3 17.31 11.51 1.98
C PHE A 3 16.06 12.29 1.52
N SER A 4 16.10 13.64 1.52
CA SER A 4 14.97 14.47 1.07
C SER A 4 14.91 14.66 -0.44
N PHE A 5 16.01 14.44 -1.18
CA PHE A 5 16.01 14.52 -2.65
C PHE A 5 15.31 13.30 -3.25
N PHE A 6 15.76 12.10 -2.86
CA PHE A 6 15.07 10.88 -3.26
C PHE A 6 13.61 11.01 -2.86
N PHE A 7 13.35 11.56 -1.64
CA PHE A 7 12.10 12.21 -1.13
C PHE A 7 10.96 12.43 -2.11
N GLN A 8 10.78 13.72 -2.26
CA GLN A 8 10.42 14.45 -3.44
C GLN A 8 10.52 13.75 -4.80
N LEU A 9 11.56 12.98 -5.15
CA LEU A 9 11.63 12.36 -6.48
C LEU A 9 10.63 11.19 -6.64
N HIS A 10 10.60 10.23 -5.71
CA HIS A 10 9.70 9.07 -5.82
C HIS A 10 8.29 9.34 -5.29
N SER A 11 8.15 10.13 -4.22
CA SER A 11 6.82 10.49 -3.70
C SER A 11 6.24 11.73 -4.38
N GLY A 12 7.09 12.68 -4.77
CA GLY A 12 6.66 13.92 -5.43
C GLY A 12 6.48 13.80 -6.94
N THR A 13 6.31 12.59 -7.47
CA THR A 13 5.83 12.34 -8.85
C THR A 13 4.54 11.51 -8.87
N LEU A 14 4.09 11.01 -7.71
CA LEU A 14 2.79 10.37 -7.63
C LEU A 14 1.72 11.43 -7.93
N PRO A 15 0.79 11.16 -8.85
CA PRO A 15 -0.24 12.12 -9.26
C PRO A 15 -1.33 12.22 -8.19
N VAL A 16 -0.97 12.49 -6.95
CA VAL A 16 -1.89 12.82 -5.86
C VAL A 16 -2.54 14.17 -6.14
N LYS A 17 -3.72 14.42 -5.57
CA LYS A 17 -4.50 15.62 -5.91
C LYS A 17 -3.70 16.91 -5.71
N PRO A 18 -3.08 17.19 -4.53
CA PRO A 18 -2.24 18.39 -4.32
C PRO A 18 -1.20 18.60 -5.40
N TRP A 19 -0.49 17.52 -5.75
CA TRP A 19 0.54 17.56 -6.77
C TRP A 19 -0.01 17.89 -8.15
N LEU A 20 -1.15 17.31 -8.54
CA LEU A 20 -1.79 17.61 -9.83
C LEU A 20 -2.15 19.09 -9.96
N GLN A 21 -2.73 19.67 -8.92
CA GLN A 21 -3.07 21.10 -8.91
C GLN A 21 -1.81 21.98 -8.97
N GLU A 22 -0.76 21.63 -8.21
CA GLU A 22 0.53 22.33 -8.27
C GLU A 22 1.15 22.30 -9.67
N LYS A 23 0.91 21.23 -10.45
CA LYS A 23 1.36 21.11 -11.85
C LYS A 23 0.39 21.72 -12.88
N GLY A 24 -0.70 22.35 -12.42
CA GLY A 24 -1.68 23.01 -13.29
C GLY A 24 -2.67 22.05 -13.95
N PHE A 25 -2.75 20.79 -13.53
CA PHE A 25 -3.79 19.87 -13.98
C PHE A 25 -5.11 20.20 -13.30
N PHE A 26 -6.21 20.02 -14.04
CA PHE A 26 -7.55 20.12 -13.48
C PHE A 26 -7.79 18.97 -12.50
N VAL A 27 -8.11 19.30 -11.25
CA VAL A 27 -8.52 18.34 -10.22
C VAL A 27 -10.01 18.56 -9.93
N PRO A 28 -10.88 17.62 -10.31
CA PRO A 28 -12.31 17.77 -10.06
C PRO A 28 -12.62 17.65 -8.56
N TRP A 29 -13.71 18.30 -8.15
CA TRP A 29 -14.29 18.26 -6.80
C TRP A 29 -13.46 18.98 -5.73
N SER A 30 -12.55 18.27 -5.07
CA SER A 30 -11.78 18.77 -3.94
C SER A 30 -10.43 18.06 -3.87
N MET A 31 -9.46 18.81 -3.36
CA MET A 31 -8.10 18.39 -3.04
C MET A 31 -8.03 17.45 -1.84
N ASP A 32 -9.12 17.36 -1.10
CA ASP A 32 -9.18 16.58 0.12
C ASP A 32 -9.54 15.13 -0.15
N CYS A 33 -9.05 14.26 0.73
CA CYS A 33 -9.46 12.89 0.84
C CYS A 33 -10.95 12.83 1.21
N LEU A 34 -11.69 11.97 0.51
CA LEU A 34 -13.13 11.82 0.71
C LEU A 34 -13.49 11.32 2.11
N ILE A 35 -12.60 10.53 2.72
CA ILE A 35 -12.78 9.89 4.02
C ILE A 35 -12.38 10.85 5.16
N CYS A 36 -11.16 11.37 5.10
CA CYS A 36 -10.59 12.12 6.21
C CYS A 36 -10.78 13.64 6.12
N LYS A 37 -11.27 14.17 4.99
CA LYS A 37 -11.46 15.61 4.74
C LYS A 37 -10.19 16.44 4.98
N LYS A 38 -9.03 15.88 4.64
CA LYS A 38 -7.70 16.51 4.69
C LYS A 38 -7.05 16.47 3.31
N PRO A 39 -6.10 17.36 2.99
CA PRO A 39 -5.40 17.34 1.71
C PRO A 39 -4.83 15.95 1.40
N GLU A 40 -5.18 15.42 0.23
CA GLU A 40 -4.83 14.06 -0.19
C GLU A 40 -3.37 13.97 -0.64
N THR A 41 -2.43 14.17 0.29
CA THR A 41 -0.99 14.05 0.06
C THR A 41 -0.53 12.58 0.05
N VAL A 42 0.71 12.31 -0.37
CA VAL A 42 1.30 10.97 -0.31
C VAL A 42 1.31 10.43 1.12
N ASN A 43 1.77 11.23 2.08
CA ASN A 43 1.77 10.85 3.50
C ASN A 43 0.34 10.57 3.97
N HIS A 44 -0.61 11.43 3.58
CA HIS A 44 -1.99 11.20 3.94
C HIS A 44 -2.51 9.87 3.38
N ILE A 45 -2.37 9.61 2.09
CA ILE A 45 -2.90 8.41 1.45
C ILE A 45 -2.32 7.13 2.06
N PHE A 46 -0.99 7.07 2.25
CA PHE A 46 -0.32 5.82 2.63
C PHE A 46 -0.08 5.64 4.12
N LEU A 47 -0.16 6.69 4.94
CA LEU A 47 0.15 6.63 6.37
C LEU A 47 -1.03 7.09 7.22
N ASP A 48 -1.62 8.25 6.91
CA ASP A 48 -2.56 8.90 7.83
C ASP A 48 -4.04 8.65 7.54
N CYS A 49 -4.35 8.13 6.35
CA CYS A 49 -5.72 7.87 5.96
C CYS A 49 -6.23 6.59 6.61
N TRP A 50 -7.48 6.60 7.09
CA TRP A 50 -8.10 5.46 7.77
C TRP A 50 -7.95 4.15 7.00
N ASP A 51 -8.16 4.14 5.68
CA ASP A 51 -7.98 2.93 4.85
C ASP A 51 -6.57 2.34 4.99
N ALA A 52 -5.54 3.18 5.00
CA ALA A 52 -4.15 2.74 5.12
C ALA A 52 -3.84 2.33 6.56
N VAL A 53 -4.22 3.14 7.55
CA VAL A 53 -3.98 2.87 8.98
C VAL A 53 -4.55 1.51 9.37
N PHE A 54 -5.80 1.22 9.00
CA PHE A 54 -6.43 -0.06 9.32
C PHE A 54 -5.76 -1.23 8.60
N LEU A 55 -5.42 -1.08 7.31
CA LEU A 55 -4.76 -2.14 6.57
C LEU A 55 -3.36 -2.46 7.14
N TRP A 56 -2.59 -1.44 7.50
CA TRP A 56 -1.30 -1.61 8.16
C TRP A 56 -1.41 -2.30 9.51
N ASP A 57 -2.32 -1.85 10.37
CA ASP A 57 -2.54 -2.44 11.70
C ASP A 57 -2.94 -3.91 11.61
N ILE A 58 -3.87 -4.26 10.72
CA ILE A 58 -4.26 -5.66 10.51
C ILE A 58 -3.07 -6.47 9.98
N LEU A 59 -2.30 -5.94 9.02
CA LEU A 59 -1.12 -6.63 8.47
C LEU A 59 -0.08 -6.91 9.56
N GLN A 60 0.29 -5.90 10.36
CA GLN A 60 1.27 -6.05 11.44
C GLN A 60 0.83 -7.10 12.47
N ARG A 61 -0.45 -7.09 12.87
CA ARG A 61 -1.01 -8.09 13.79
C ARG A 61 -1.00 -9.50 13.19
N THR A 62 -1.29 -9.61 11.89
CA THR A 62 -1.31 -10.89 11.18
C THR A 62 0.08 -11.48 11.02
N LEU A 63 1.07 -10.64 10.71
CA LEU A 63 2.48 -11.03 10.60
C LEU A 63 3.19 -11.16 11.95
N LYS A 64 2.62 -10.60 13.03
CA LYS A 64 3.28 -10.42 14.33
C LYS A 64 4.64 -9.72 14.22
N LYS A 65 4.74 -8.78 13.28
CA LYS A 65 5.98 -8.07 12.93
C LYS A 65 5.75 -6.56 13.00
N ASP A 66 6.69 -5.85 13.61
CA ASP A 66 6.71 -4.39 13.55
C ASP A 66 7.26 -3.95 12.19
N LEU A 67 6.43 -3.27 11.41
CA LEU A 67 6.78 -2.78 10.09
C LEU A 67 7.09 -1.28 10.18
N PRO A 68 8.08 -0.76 9.45
CA PRO A 68 8.46 0.65 9.52
C PRO A 68 7.44 1.53 8.77
N ILE A 69 6.27 1.75 9.37
CA ILE A 69 5.20 2.59 8.80
C ILE A 69 5.49 4.05 9.11
N THR A 70 6.55 4.54 8.48
CA THR A 70 7.00 5.93 8.54
C THR A 70 7.23 6.43 7.12
N PRO A 71 7.26 7.75 6.86
CA PRO A 71 7.57 8.29 5.53
C PRO A 71 8.88 7.74 4.96
N HIS A 72 9.87 7.45 5.80
CA HIS A 72 11.12 6.81 5.37
C HIS A 72 10.90 5.33 5.04
N GLY A 73 10.24 4.59 5.93
CA GLY A 73 10.07 3.14 5.80
C GLY A 73 9.19 2.72 4.63
N ILE A 74 8.04 3.37 4.38
CA ILE A 74 7.20 3.06 3.21
C ILE A 74 7.90 3.36 1.89
N ARG A 75 8.87 4.26 1.93
CA ARG A 75 9.47 4.82 0.75
C ARG A 75 10.71 4.05 0.30
N PHE A 76 11.49 3.58 1.27
CA PHE A 76 12.68 2.76 1.00
C PHE A 76 12.43 1.28 1.26
N LEU A 77 11.22 0.90 1.68
CA LEU A 77 10.89 -0.45 2.15
C LEU A 77 11.96 -0.96 3.12
N ALA A 78 12.32 -0.10 4.09
CA ALA A 78 13.46 -0.30 4.98
C ALA A 78 13.15 -1.32 6.08
N VAL A 79 12.73 -2.52 5.69
CA VAL A 79 12.39 -3.66 6.53
C VAL A 79 13.34 -4.80 6.22
N GLU A 80 13.76 -5.54 7.24
CA GLU A 80 14.62 -6.71 7.08
C GLU A 80 13.80 -7.95 6.71
N ASN A 81 14.26 -8.68 5.69
CA ASN A 81 13.66 -9.95 5.26
C ASN A 81 14.20 -11.11 6.12
N GLU A 82 13.73 -11.17 7.37
CA GLU A 82 14.08 -12.22 8.33
C GLU A 82 13.62 -13.60 7.84
N ASP A 83 14.47 -14.62 8.03
CA ASP A 83 14.20 -16.01 7.66
C ASP A 83 13.77 -16.20 6.19
N GLY A 84 14.22 -15.31 5.30
CA GLY A 84 13.88 -15.33 3.88
C GLY A 84 12.44 -14.90 3.56
N VAL A 85 11.67 -14.44 4.56
CA VAL A 85 10.32 -13.89 4.39
C VAL A 85 10.42 -12.50 3.75
N PRO A 86 9.76 -12.24 2.60
CA PRO A 86 9.85 -10.96 1.89
C PRO A 86 8.86 -9.93 2.47
N TYR A 87 9.18 -9.35 3.62
CA TYR A 87 8.36 -8.32 4.26
C TYR A 87 8.26 -7.04 3.43
N ASP A 88 9.33 -6.70 2.73
CA ASP A 88 9.37 -5.60 1.76
C ASP A 88 8.30 -5.77 0.65
N MET A 89 8.14 -6.99 0.14
CA MET A 89 7.10 -7.33 -0.83
C MET A 89 5.70 -7.12 -0.23
N PHE A 90 5.45 -7.57 1.01
CA PHE A 90 4.15 -7.35 1.64
C PHE A 90 3.84 -5.87 1.84
N MET A 91 4.84 -5.07 2.26
CA MET A 91 4.70 -3.62 2.35
C MET A 91 4.38 -3.00 0.99
N LEU A 92 5.08 -3.41 -0.07
CA LEU A 92 4.82 -2.91 -1.42
C LEU A 92 3.40 -3.24 -1.91
N LEU A 93 2.92 -4.45 -1.62
CA LEU A 93 1.55 -4.87 -1.98
C LEU A 93 0.49 -4.04 -1.27
N VAL A 94 0.69 -3.68 0.00
CA VAL A 94 -0.21 -2.76 0.71
C VAL A 94 -0.23 -1.40 0.03
N LEU A 95 0.94 -0.80 -0.21
CA LEU A 95 1.05 0.50 -0.86
C LEU A 95 0.36 0.51 -2.22
N HIS A 96 0.59 -0.53 -3.03
CA HIS A 96 -0.04 -0.69 -4.32
C HIS A 96 -1.56 -0.84 -4.21
N SER A 97 -2.06 -1.59 -3.22
CA SER A 97 -3.50 -1.82 -3.02
C SER A 97 -4.23 -0.55 -2.58
N VAL A 98 -3.61 0.23 -1.69
CA VAL A 98 -4.11 1.55 -1.27
C VAL A 98 -4.13 2.50 -2.48
N TRP A 99 -3.06 2.53 -3.26
CA TRP A 99 -2.99 3.37 -4.45
C TRP A 99 -4.06 3.00 -5.49
N ARG A 100 -4.22 1.70 -5.76
CA ARG A 100 -5.21 1.18 -6.70
C ARG A 100 -6.63 1.57 -6.28
N THR A 101 -6.94 1.49 -5.00
CA THR A 101 -8.24 1.95 -4.44
C THR A 101 -8.48 3.43 -4.74
N ARG A 102 -7.47 4.30 -4.51
CA ARG A 102 -7.60 5.74 -4.78
C ARG A 102 -7.79 6.03 -6.26
N MET A 103 -7.09 5.33 -7.13
CA MET A 103 -7.23 5.48 -8.57
C MET A 103 -8.58 4.99 -9.07
N ALA A 104 -9.08 3.87 -8.57
CA ALA A 104 -10.39 3.34 -8.93
C ALA A 104 -11.53 4.32 -8.56
N VAL A 105 -11.48 4.90 -7.36
CA VAL A 105 -12.45 5.94 -6.94
C VAL A 105 -12.33 7.19 -7.81
N ARG A 106 -11.10 7.62 -8.14
CA ARG A 106 -10.86 8.80 -8.99
C ARG A 106 -11.42 8.61 -10.40
N HIS A 107 -11.21 7.43 -10.98
CA HIS A 107 -11.66 7.11 -12.34
C HIS A 107 -13.13 6.68 -12.40
N VAL A 108 -13.79 6.57 -11.25
CA VAL A 108 -15.18 6.11 -11.14
C VAL A 108 -15.31 4.71 -11.75
N ASP A 109 -14.35 3.85 -11.42
CA ASP A 109 -14.37 2.46 -11.83
C ASP A 109 -15.61 1.78 -11.24
N LYS A 110 -16.36 1.05 -12.07
CA LYS A 110 -17.61 0.40 -11.66
C LYS A 110 -17.41 -0.62 -10.54
N ASP A 111 -16.24 -1.25 -10.52
CA ASP A 111 -15.86 -2.29 -9.57
C ASP A 111 -14.78 -1.79 -8.60
N ALA A 112 -14.85 -0.52 -8.17
CA ALA A 112 -13.92 0.02 -7.18
C ALA A 112 -14.00 -0.78 -5.87
N ARG A 113 -12.91 -1.46 -5.52
CA ARG A 113 -12.78 -2.29 -4.31
C ARG A 113 -12.03 -1.56 -3.20
N CYS A 114 -12.16 -2.04 -1.97
CA CYS A 114 -11.35 -1.53 -0.87
C CYS A 114 -9.90 -2.05 -0.95
N ALA A 115 -8.99 -1.40 -0.24
CA ALA A 115 -7.57 -1.75 -0.28
C ALA A 115 -7.29 -3.18 0.22
N HIS A 116 -8.09 -3.67 1.16
CA HIS A 116 -8.00 -5.06 1.65
C HIS A 116 -8.30 -6.08 0.55
N GLU A 117 -9.31 -5.85 -0.28
CA GLU A 117 -9.68 -6.77 -1.36
C GLU A 117 -8.59 -6.84 -2.44
N TYR A 118 -8.03 -5.69 -2.85
CA TYR A 118 -6.91 -5.67 -3.80
C TYR A 118 -5.64 -6.31 -3.24
N PHE A 119 -5.40 -6.15 -1.93
CA PHE A 119 -4.28 -6.80 -1.26
C PHE A 119 -4.48 -8.32 -1.25
N THR A 120 -5.64 -8.78 -0.82
CA THR A 120 -6.02 -10.19 -0.78
C THR A 120 -5.92 -10.85 -2.15
N GLU A 121 -6.42 -10.18 -3.21
CA GLU A 121 -6.30 -10.63 -4.59
C GLU A 121 -4.83 -10.82 -5.01
N SER A 122 -3.97 -9.86 -4.66
CA SER A 122 -2.53 -9.94 -4.96
C SER A 122 -1.84 -11.06 -4.20
N ILE A 123 -2.20 -11.28 -2.92
CA ILE A 123 -1.66 -12.38 -2.09
C ILE A 123 -2.09 -13.74 -2.66
N VAL A 124 -3.36 -13.90 -3.02
CA VAL A 124 -3.88 -15.13 -3.64
C VAL A 124 -3.14 -15.43 -4.93
N TYR A 125 -2.96 -14.42 -5.79
CA TYR A 125 -2.21 -14.58 -7.03
C TYR A 125 -0.77 -15.04 -6.79
N ILE A 126 -0.03 -14.37 -5.89
CA ILE A 126 1.36 -14.74 -5.57
C ILE A 126 1.43 -16.14 -4.95
N ARG A 127 0.50 -16.49 -4.07
CA ARG A 127 0.41 -17.83 -3.49
C ARG A 127 0.25 -18.88 -4.56
N ASP A 128 -0.66 -18.68 -5.51
CA ASP A 128 -0.95 -19.66 -6.55
C ASP A 128 0.25 -19.83 -7.49
N VAL A 129 0.92 -18.73 -7.85
CA VAL A 129 2.18 -18.75 -8.62
C VAL A 129 3.27 -19.51 -7.87
N LEU A 130 3.51 -19.22 -6.59
CA LEU A 130 4.57 -19.86 -5.81
C LEU A 130 4.27 -21.33 -5.49
N SER A 131 3.00 -21.68 -5.28
CA SER A 131 2.58 -23.06 -5.00
C SER A 131 2.75 -23.98 -6.20
N SER A 132 2.73 -23.42 -7.42
CA SER A 132 2.96 -24.14 -8.67
C SER A 132 4.44 -24.47 -8.95
N ARG A 133 5.38 -23.89 -8.18
CA ARG A 133 6.82 -24.14 -8.33
C ARG A 133 7.22 -25.48 -7.70
N GLU A 134 8.21 -26.15 -8.28
CA GLU A 134 8.79 -27.40 -7.75
C GLU A 134 9.45 -27.17 -6.39
N GLU A 135 10.19 -26.07 -6.24
CA GLU A 135 10.82 -25.66 -4.99
C GLU A 135 10.01 -24.52 -4.36
N ARG A 136 9.42 -24.79 -3.19
CA ARG A 136 8.52 -23.86 -2.50
C ARG A 136 9.25 -23.20 -1.32
N PRO A 137 9.25 -21.87 -1.23
CA PRO A 137 9.74 -21.20 -0.04
C PRO A 137 8.94 -21.61 1.20
N GLU A 138 9.61 -21.80 2.34
CA GLU A 138 8.97 -22.21 3.59
C GLU A 138 7.89 -21.23 4.06
N TRP A 139 8.11 -19.94 3.77
CA TRP A 139 7.19 -18.87 4.11
C TRP A 139 5.93 -18.82 3.24
N VAL A 140 5.77 -19.65 2.21
CA VAL A 140 4.53 -19.69 1.39
C VAL A 140 3.29 -19.96 2.24
N SER A 141 3.44 -20.71 3.34
CA SER A 141 2.37 -20.94 4.32
C SER A 141 1.80 -19.64 4.92
N LEU A 142 2.62 -18.59 5.05
CA LEU A 142 2.23 -17.26 5.51
C LEU A 142 1.24 -16.59 4.55
N LEU A 143 1.34 -16.87 3.24
CA LEU A 143 0.41 -16.34 2.25
C LEU A 143 -1.02 -16.87 2.46
N ASN A 144 -1.18 -18.08 3.01
CA ASN A 144 -2.51 -18.59 3.38
C ASN A 144 -3.11 -17.79 4.54
N VAL A 145 -2.29 -17.43 5.51
CA VAL A 145 -2.71 -16.59 6.63
C VAL A 145 -3.11 -15.21 6.12
N LEU A 146 -2.27 -14.59 5.28
CA LEU A 146 -2.54 -13.28 4.68
C LEU A 146 -3.77 -13.28 3.76
N ALA A 147 -4.03 -14.35 3.01
CA ALA A 147 -5.22 -14.47 2.16
C ALA A 147 -6.54 -14.56 2.95
N THR A 148 -6.47 -14.92 4.24
CA THR A 148 -7.62 -15.03 5.15
C THR A 148 -7.64 -13.94 6.22
N MET A 149 -6.82 -12.90 6.03
CA MET A 149 -6.69 -11.79 6.94
C MET A 149 -8.05 -11.09 7.11
N LYS A 150 -8.41 -10.77 8.36
CA LYS A 150 -9.69 -10.15 8.69
C LYS A 150 -9.87 -8.81 7.98
N GLN A 151 -11.10 -8.52 7.54
CA GLN A 151 -11.51 -7.17 7.15
C GLN A 151 -11.90 -6.39 8.42
N PHE A 152 -11.62 -5.07 8.43
CA PHE A 152 -11.96 -4.19 9.54
C PHE A 152 -13.46 -3.85 9.56
#